data_AF-A0AAV2I017-F1
#
_entry.id   AF-A0AAV2I017-F1
#
_cell.length_a   1.000
_cell.length_b   1.000
_cell.length_c   1.000
_cell.angle_alpha   90.00
_cell.angle_beta   90.00
_cell.angle_gamma   90.00
#
_symmetry.space_group_name_H-M   'P 1'
#
loop_
_entity.id
_entity.type
_entity.pdbx_description
1 polymer ?
#
loop_
_entity_poly.entity_id
_entity_poly.type
_entity_poly.pdbx_seq_one_letter_code
_entity_poly.pdbx_strand_id
1 'polypeptide(L)'
;MRRLQKPKLLFAIVLLISVSLYLALFFNIKTTYRERMHALELLLKERLFDNATTAPGQNAASFVASTVSTSTSHSAMNTTKAYDPIQAALATERAAAELLRQPVVNFHDYEYLRNPVGACEVSETEVLFVVPTAPRNFERRKRVRAGILGKYVSAPSNNATLLFFAGAPNCTESTPKIQSHLDDEFRTYGDLVQESFVDVYTNIRLKAVSMLRWAVTYCKHAKYVIRTDDDVMVNVSRIVSALKRTGTVYTDFILGNRKDGWTPVRNTSEDYLKYAVSEEEYPNSTYPRFALGGLLGYPLSTVTLLYQAALRTKPLWLDDVYITGICASRLKVPVLNDTEFVFQH
;
A
#
# COMPACT_ATOMS: atom_id res chain seq x y z
N MET A 1 41.14 -45.25 -34.54
CA MET A 1 39.78 -44.94 -34.05
C MET A 1 39.83 -43.77 -33.07
N ARG A 2 39.78 -42.53 -33.55
CA ARG A 2 39.68 -41.31 -32.71
C ARG A 2 38.87 -40.28 -33.48
N ARG A 3 37.60 -40.07 -33.10
CA ARG A 3 36.76 -38.88 -33.36
C ARG A 3 35.42 -39.13 -32.67
N LEU A 4 34.76 -38.04 -32.24
CA LEU A 4 33.48 -37.95 -31.49
C LEU A 4 33.54 -37.97 -29.94
N GLN A 5 34.22 -36.99 -29.32
CA GLN A 5 33.90 -36.57 -27.93
C GLN A 5 33.96 -35.05 -27.67
N LYS A 6 34.47 -34.24 -28.62
CA LYS A 6 34.61 -32.79 -28.46
C LYS A 6 33.30 -31.99 -28.21
N PRO A 7 32.13 -32.30 -28.83
CA PRO A 7 30.94 -31.47 -28.64
C PRO A 7 30.29 -31.63 -27.25
N LYS A 8 30.42 -32.80 -26.62
CA LYS A 8 29.86 -33.03 -25.27
C LYS A 8 30.65 -32.30 -24.18
N LEU A 9 31.97 -32.22 -24.34
CA LEU A 9 32.83 -31.48 -23.41
C LEU A 9 32.59 -29.97 -23.50
N LEU A 10 32.43 -29.44 -24.71
CA LEU A 10 32.15 -28.01 -24.91
C LEU A 10 30.79 -27.62 -24.32
N PHE A 11 29.76 -28.47 -24.50
CA PHE A 11 28.43 -28.23 -23.94
C PHE A 11 28.44 -28.25 -22.40
N ALA A 12 29.16 -29.19 -21.78
CA ALA A 12 29.31 -29.26 -20.33
C ALA A 12 30.03 -28.01 -19.77
N ILE A 13 31.05 -27.50 -20.45
CA ILE A 13 31.77 -26.29 -20.05
C ILE A 13 30.84 -25.06 -20.14
N VAL A 14 30.07 -24.91 -21.23
CA VAL A 14 29.13 -23.80 -21.39
C VAL A 14 28.03 -23.82 -20.32
N LEU A 15 27.51 -25.00 -19.99
CA LEU A 15 26.50 -25.17 -18.94
C LEU A 15 27.06 -24.84 -17.54
N LEU A 16 28.30 -25.23 -17.24
CA LEU A 16 28.94 -24.89 -15.97
C LEU A 16 29.20 -23.40 -15.83
N ILE A 17 29.61 -22.73 -16.91
CA ILE A 17 29.80 -21.27 -16.93
C ILE A 17 28.47 -20.54 -16.76
N SER A 18 27.40 -20.98 -17.43
CA SER A 18 26.09 -20.34 -17.32
C SER A 18 25.47 -20.50 -15.93
N VAL A 19 25.58 -21.69 -15.32
CA VAL A 19 25.15 -21.91 -13.92
C VAL A 19 25.97 -21.08 -12.95
N SER A 20 27.28 -20.99 -13.15
CA SER A 20 28.17 -20.18 -12.28
C SER A 20 27.85 -18.69 -12.39
N LEU A 21 27.59 -18.18 -13.60
CA LEU A 21 27.17 -16.79 -13.81
C LEU A 21 25.78 -16.52 -13.22
N TYR A 22 24.83 -17.45 -13.37
CA TYR A 22 23.50 -17.34 -12.76
C TYR A 22 23.57 -17.31 -11.23
N LEU A 23 24.34 -18.21 -10.63
CA LEU A 23 24.56 -18.22 -9.18
C LEU A 23 25.25 -16.93 -8.72
N ALA A 24 26.29 -16.47 -9.43
CA ALA A 24 26.95 -15.21 -9.11
C ALA A 24 25.99 -14.02 -9.18
N LEU A 25 25.15 -13.92 -10.22
CA LEU A 25 24.09 -12.91 -10.33
C LEU A 25 23.06 -13.03 -9.21
N PHE A 26 22.59 -14.23 -8.91
CA PHE A 26 21.62 -14.49 -7.85
C PHE A 26 22.17 -14.10 -6.47
N PHE A 27 23.41 -14.47 -6.16
CA PHE A 27 24.07 -14.07 -4.93
C PHE A 27 24.31 -12.56 -4.90
N ASN A 28 24.75 -11.93 -5.99
CA ASN A 28 25.00 -10.49 -6.04
C ASN A 28 23.71 -9.67 -5.88
N ILE A 29 22.59 -10.11 -6.48
CA ILE A 29 21.26 -9.52 -6.28
C ILE A 29 20.80 -9.70 -4.83
N LYS A 30 20.98 -10.88 -4.23
CA LYS A 30 20.60 -11.14 -2.84
C LYS A 30 21.43 -10.33 -1.85
N THR A 31 22.72 -10.15 -2.12
CA THR A 31 23.62 -9.30 -1.33
C THR A 31 23.24 -7.82 -1.48
N THR A 32 23.02 -7.34 -2.71
CA THR A 32 22.55 -5.96 -2.97
C THR A 32 21.20 -5.69 -2.30
N TYR A 33 20.27 -6.64 -2.32
CA TYR A 33 18.98 -6.52 -1.63
C TYR A 33 19.16 -6.47 -0.11
N ARG A 34 20.02 -7.33 0.46
CA ARG A 34 20.33 -7.33 1.89
C ARG A 34 20.98 -6.01 2.33
N GLU A 35 21.93 -5.49 1.55
CA GLU A 35 22.60 -4.21 1.81
C GLU A 35 21.62 -3.03 1.73
N ARG A 36 20.73 -3.01 0.74
CA ARG A 36 19.67 -1.98 0.62
C ARG A 36 18.67 -2.04 1.76
N MET A 37 18.30 -3.24 2.21
CA MET A 37 17.42 -3.42 3.37
C MET A 37 18.10 -3.02 4.68
N HIS A 38 19.40 -3.30 4.82
CA HIS A 38 20.17 -2.84 5.97
C HIS A 38 20.33 -1.32 5.99
N ALA A 39 20.56 -0.68 4.82
CA ALA A 39 20.55 0.77 4.69
C ALA A 39 19.19 1.38 5.06
N LEU A 40 18.08 0.74 4.69
CA LEU A 40 16.74 1.16 5.09
C LEU A 40 16.52 1.02 6.61
N GLU A 41 17.03 -0.06 7.21
CA GLU A 41 17.00 -0.29 8.67
C GLU A 41 17.83 0.77 9.42
N LEU A 42 18.99 1.16 8.87
CA LEU A 42 19.83 2.23 9.41
C LEU A 42 19.14 3.60 9.29
N LEU A 43 18.50 3.92 8.16
CA LEU A 43 17.73 5.16 7.99
C LEU A 43 16.53 5.24 8.96
N LEU A 44 15.89 4.10 9.24
CA LEU A 44 14.85 4.02 10.26
C LEU A 44 15.43 4.23 11.68
N LYS A 45 16.62 3.69 11.97
CA LYS A 45 17.35 3.90 13.24
C LYS A 45 17.89 5.32 13.43
N GLU A 46 18.23 6.01 12.35
CA GLU A 46 18.73 7.39 12.40
C GLU A 46 17.56 8.36 12.70
N ARG A 47 16.39 8.17 12.06
CA ARG A 47 15.16 8.89 12.43
C ARG A 47 14.73 8.68 13.88
N LEU A 48 14.93 7.47 14.41
CA LEU A 48 14.71 7.13 15.83
C LEU A 48 15.59 7.98 16.77
N PHE A 49 16.81 8.36 16.33
CA PHE A 49 17.77 9.11 17.13
C PHE A 49 17.52 10.63 17.07
N ASP A 50 17.15 11.15 15.91
CA ASP A 50 16.88 12.59 15.71
C ASP A 50 15.59 13.07 16.39
N ASN A 51 14.56 12.21 16.47
CA ASN A 51 13.33 12.50 17.21
C ASN A 51 13.53 12.48 18.73
N ALA A 52 14.58 11.83 19.25
CA ALA A 52 14.90 11.81 20.67
C ALA A 52 15.68 13.06 21.12
N THR A 53 16.36 13.75 20.20
CA THR A 53 17.20 14.93 20.48
C THR A 53 16.51 16.27 20.20
N THR A 54 15.35 16.27 19.54
CA THR A 54 14.60 17.48 19.17
C THR A 54 13.23 17.58 19.89
N ALA A 55 13.24 17.56 21.23
CA ALA A 55 12.08 18.01 22.02
C ALA A 55 12.19 19.51 22.31
N PRO A 56 11.28 20.38 21.82
CA PRO A 56 11.30 21.80 22.16
C PRO A 56 10.84 22.02 23.60
N GLY A 57 11.61 22.86 24.31
CA GLY A 57 11.37 23.24 25.70
C GLY A 57 10.01 23.90 25.95
N GLN A 58 9.49 23.60 27.13
CA GLN A 58 8.34 24.25 27.76
C GLN A 58 8.55 25.77 27.78
N ASN A 59 7.66 26.53 27.14
CA ASN A 59 7.31 27.91 27.49
C ASN A 59 6.17 28.40 26.58
N ALA A 60 4.92 28.24 27.02
CA ALA A 60 3.79 29.12 26.69
C ALA A 60 2.49 28.54 27.28
N ALA A 61 2.05 29.06 28.44
CA ALA A 61 0.64 29.35 28.75
C ALA A 61 0.50 29.75 30.23
N SER A 62 0.85 30.99 30.54
CA SER A 62 0.45 31.68 31.76
C SER A 62 -0.26 32.98 31.37
N PHE A 63 -1.61 32.97 31.38
CA PHE A 63 -2.60 34.06 31.28
C PHE A 63 -3.85 33.43 30.62
N VAL A 64 -5.06 33.41 31.16
CA VAL A 64 -5.84 34.38 31.94
C VAL A 64 -6.79 33.61 32.85
N ALA A 65 -6.87 34.01 34.13
CA ALA A 65 -7.96 33.66 35.02
C ALA A 65 -8.87 34.89 35.20
N SER A 66 -10.16 34.75 34.89
CA SER A 66 -11.23 35.51 35.55
C SER A 66 -12.61 34.90 35.25
N THR A 67 -13.18 34.28 36.30
CA THR A 67 -14.58 34.34 36.75
C THR A 67 -15.71 34.40 35.72
N VAL A 68 -16.56 33.36 35.70
CA VAL A 68 -17.98 33.42 36.15
C VAL A 68 -18.39 32.03 36.64
N SER A 69 -18.94 31.97 37.85
CA SER A 69 -19.55 30.79 38.48
C SER A 69 -21.05 30.80 38.22
N THR A 70 -21.62 29.69 37.72
CA THR A 70 -23.00 29.27 38.07
C THR A 70 -23.15 27.76 37.91
N SER A 71 -23.77 27.18 38.93
CA SER A 71 -24.08 25.78 39.20
C SER A 71 -25.04 25.12 38.20
N THR A 72 -24.84 23.83 37.86
CA THR A 72 -25.69 22.69 38.31
C THR A 72 -25.47 21.41 37.47
N SER A 73 -25.66 20.28 38.17
CA SER A 73 -25.91 18.91 37.70
C SER A 73 -24.71 18.05 37.27
N HIS A 74 -24.46 17.04 38.11
CA HIS A 74 -23.60 15.90 37.86
C HIS A 74 -24.09 15.11 36.65
N SER A 75 -23.27 15.11 35.61
CA SER A 75 -23.29 14.13 34.53
C SER A 75 -21.85 13.66 34.39
N ALA A 76 -21.63 12.36 34.57
CA ALA A 76 -20.33 11.73 34.45
C ALA A 76 -19.76 12.00 33.06
N MET A 77 -18.80 12.93 32.99
CA MET A 77 -17.94 13.10 31.82
C MET A 77 -17.15 11.80 31.65
N ASN A 78 -17.60 10.97 30.71
CA ASN A 78 -16.71 10.02 30.04
C ASN A 78 -15.62 10.85 29.36
N THR A 79 -14.51 11.07 30.06
CA THR A 79 -13.33 11.70 29.47
C THR A 79 -12.77 10.74 28.43
N THR A 80 -13.22 10.86 27.19
CA THR A 80 -12.47 10.36 26.04
C THR A 80 -11.10 11.02 26.13
N LYS A 81 -10.08 10.25 26.52
CA LYS A 81 -8.71 10.73 26.61
C LYS A 81 -8.37 11.39 25.28
N ALA A 82 -7.99 12.67 25.31
CA ALA A 82 -7.64 13.41 24.10
C ALA A 82 -6.55 12.64 23.32
N TYR A 83 -6.64 12.67 21.98
CA TYR A 83 -5.62 12.07 21.13
C TYR A 83 -4.27 12.73 21.39
N ASP A 84 -3.25 11.93 21.67
CA ASP A 84 -1.87 12.39 21.84
C ASP A 84 -1.05 11.90 20.63
N PRO A 85 -0.72 12.79 19.68
CA PRO A 85 0.02 12.44 18.48
C PRO A 85 1.39 11.82 18.75
N ILE A 86 2.07 12.27 19.79
CA ILE A 86 3.44 11.82 20.12
C ILE A 86 3.37 10.39 20.66
N GLN A 87 2.46 10.13 21.59
CA GLN A 87 2.29 8.78 22.14
C GLN A 87 1.80 7.78 21.08
N ALA A 88 0.93 8.22 20.17
CA ALA A 88 0.48 7.39 19.06
C ALA A 88 1.64 7.03 18.10
N ALA A 89 2.46 8.02 17.71
CA ALA A 89 3.63 7.79 16.86
C ALA A 89 4.63 6.82 17.52
N LEU A 90 4.96 7.03 18.80
CA LEU A 90 5.84 6.14 19.56
C LEU A 90 5.28 4.71 19.68
N ALA A 91 3.96 4.57 19.81
CA ALA A 91 3.33 3.25 19.86
C ALA A 91 3.44 2.52 18.51
N THR A 92 3.25 3.23 17.41
CA THR A 92 3.43 2.71 16.05
C THR A 92 4.87 2.28 15.79
N GLU A 93 5.83 3.11 16.18
CA GLU A 93 7.25 2.85 15.99
C GLU A 93 7.73 1.61 16.77
N ARG A 94 7.32 1.47 18.03
CA ARG A 94 7.61 0.25 18.83
C ARG A 94 7.00 -1.00 18.20
N ALA A 95 5.78 -0.90 17.70
CA ALA A 95 5.10 -2.01 17.02
C ALA A 95 5.81 -2.39 15.72
N ALA A 96 6.25 -1.40 14.94
CA ALA A 96 7.02 -1.61 13.72
C ALA A 96 8.37 -2.28 14.00
N ALA A 97 9.11 -1.81 15.02
CA ALA A 97 10.38 -2.41 15.42
C ALA A 97 10.23 -3.89 15.81
N GLU A 98 9.16 -4.23 16.54
CA GLU A 98 8.88 -5.62 16.90
C GLU A 98 8.48 -6.45 15.67
N LEU A 99 7.65 -5.90 14.79
CA LEU A 99 7.23 -6.56 13.57
C LEU A 99 8.42 -6.88 12.66
N LEU A 100 9.37 -5.95 12.50
CA LEU A 100 10.54 -6.12 11.64
C LEU A 100 11.48 -7.26 12.10
N ARG A 101 11.45 -7.63 13.39
CA ARG A 101 12.20 -8.79 13.92
C ARG A 101 11.60 -10.13 13.49
N GLN A 102 10.35 -10.14 13.03
CA GLN A 102 9.68 -11.36 12.60
C GLN A 102 10.11 -11.75 11.18
N PRO A 103 10.11 -13.05 10.84
CA PRO A 103 10.47 -13.49 9.51
C PRO A 103 9.41 -13.04 8.48
N VAL A 104 9.86 -12.83 7.25
CA VAL A 104 8.96 -12.70 6.11
C VAL A 104 8.26 -14.05 5.88
N VAL A 105 6.93 -14.03 5.88
CA VAL A 105 6.07 -15.21 5.65
C VAL A 105 5.28 -15.10 4.34
N ASN A 106 5.15 -13.91 3.76
CA ASN A 106 4.57 -13.68 2.45
C ASN A 106 5.59 -12.97 1.56
N PHE A 107 6.37 -13.74 0.82
CA PHE A 107 7.23 -13.17 -0.21
C PHE A 107 6.37 -12.59 -1.34
N HIS A 108 6.78 -11.44 -1.87
CA HIS A 108 6.10 -10.76 -2.99
C HIS A 108 7.09 -10.61 -4.15
N ASP A 109 7.60 -11.75 -4.60
CA ASP A 109 8.72 -11.84 -5.53
C ASP A 109 8.23 -11.90 -6.98
N TYR A 110 7.18 -11.15 -7.30
CA TYR A 110 6.64 -11.06 -8.66
C TYR A 110 7.46 -10.10 -9.50
N GLU A 111 7.70 -10.49 -10.75
CA GLU A 111 8.43 -9.69 -11.73
C GLU A 111 7.53 -8.59 -12.27
N TYR A 112 8.10 -7.41 -12.50
CA TYR A 112 7.41 -6.37 -13.23
C TYR A 112 7.44 -6.70 -14.72
N LEU A 113 6.28 -7.08 -15.27
CA LEU A 113 6.08 -7.22 -16.70
C LEU A 113 6.10 -5.85 -17.36
N ARG A 114 5.44 -4.86 -16.74
CA ARG A 114 5.43 -3.46 -17.19
C ARG A 114 5.71 -2.57 -15.98
N ASN A 115 6.66 -1.66 -16.11
CA ASN A 115 7.01 -0.72 -15.05
C ASN A 115 7.34 0.65 -15.64
N PRO A 116 6.56 1.70 -15.34
CA PRO A 116 6.84 3.07 -15.77
C PRO A 116 8.23 3.53 -15.31
N VAL A 117 9.10 3.88 -16.24
CA VAL A 117 10.42 4.44 -15.92
C VAL A 117 10.26 5.92 -15.60
N GLY A 118 10.78 6.37 -14.44
CA GLY A 118 10.84 7.78 -14.07
C GLY A 118 9.52 8.42 -13.63
N ALA A 119 8.43 7.66 -13.50
CA ALA A 119 7.08 8.21 -13.23
C ALA A 119 6.99 9.12 -11.98
N CYS A 120 7.77 8.85 -10.93
CA CYS A 120 7.89 9.70 -9.73
C CYS A 120 9.26 10.36 -9.54
N GLU A 121 10.27 9.99 -10.32
CA GLU A 121 11.62 10.59 -10.22
C GLU A 121 11.70 11.91 -10.99
N VAL A 122 10.97 12.00 -12.11
CA VAL A 122 10.97 13.18 -12.99
C VAL A 122 9.98 14.26 -12.54
N SER A 123 8.96 13.88 -11.76
CA SER A 123 7.75 14.69 -11.54
C SER A 123 7.65 15.34 -10.16
N GLU A 124 8.62 15.16 -9.24
CA GLU A 124 8.54 15.64 -7.84
C GLU A 124 7.20 15.31 -7.14
N THR A 125 6.61 14.16 -7.45
CA THR A 125 5.26 13.75 -7.03
C THR A 125 5.00 14.04 -5.55
N GLU A 126 3.99 14.86 -5.24
CA GLU A 126 3.51 15.05 -3.86
C GLU A 126 2.44 14.01 -3.51
N VAL A 127 1.53 13.72 -4.45
CA VAL A 127 0.43 12.76 -4.30
C VAL A 127 0.48 11.68 -5.38
N LEU A 128 0.65 10.43 -4.98
CA LEU A 128 0.55 9.28 -5.87
C LEU A 128 -0.86 8.68 -5.83
N PHE A 129 -1.56 8.68 -6.95
CA PHE A 129 -2.79 7.92 -7.13
C PHE A 129 -2.47 6.53 -7.66
N VAL A 130 -2.90 5.50 -6.92
CA VAL A 130 -2.76 4.09 -7.30
C VAL A 130 -4.15 3.51 -7.59
N VAL A 131 -4.38 3.08 -8.83
CA VAL A 131 -5.68 2.59 -9.29
C VAL A 131 -5.58 1.09 -9.60
N PRO A 132 -6.06 0.19 -8.72
CA PRO A 132 -6.16 -1.21 -9.05
C PRO A 132 -7.19 -1.39 -10.17
N THR A 133 -6.84 -2.18 -11.18
CA THR A 133 -7.68 -2.40 -12.36
C THR A 133 -7.52 -3.84 -12.85
N ALA A 134 -8.53 -4.39 -13.51
CA ALA A 134 -8.39 -5.68 -14.17
C ALA A 134 -7.70 -5.50 -15.54
N PRO A 135 -6.94 -6.51 -16.03
CA PRO A 135 -6.31 -6.47 -17.35
C PRO A 135 -7.26 -6.03 -18.48
N ARG A 136 -8.51 -6.50 -18.42
CA ARG A 136 -9.54 -6.25 -19.43
C ARG A 136 -10.23 -4.88 -19.32
N ASN A 137 -10.00 -4.11 -18.26
CA ASN A 137 -10.71 -2.85 -17.97
C ASN A 137 -10.16 -1.64 -18.75
N PHE A 138 -9.84 -1.81 -20.04
CA PHE A 138 -9.28 -0.76 -20.91
C PHE A 138 -10.17 0.50 -20.93
N GLU A 139 -11.48 0.33 -21.09
CA GLU A 139 -12.42 1.47 -21.12
C GLU A 139 -12.53 2.17 -19.77
N ARG A 140 -12.44 1.45 -18.64
CA ARG A 140 -12.43 2.07 -17.31
C ARG A 140 -11.17 2.92 -17.13
N ARG A 141 -9.99 2.39 -17.45
CA ARG A 141 -8.74 3.15 -17.43
C ARG A 141 -8.81 4.39 -18.32
N LYS A 142 -9.36 4.26 -19.54
CA LYS A 142 -9.58 5.39 -20.45
C LYS A 142 -10.49 6.46 -19.82
N ARG A 143 -11.56 6.09 -19.13
CA ARG A 143 -12.45 7.04 -18.42
C ARG A 143 -11.75 7.75 -17.26
N VAL A 144 -10.93 7.02 -16.49
CA VAL A 144 -10.10 7.61 -15.43
C VAL A 144 -9.12 8.63 -16.02
N ARG A 145 -8.38 8.27 -17.09
CA ARG A 145 -7.45 9.18 -17.79
C ARG A 145 -8.16 10.41 -18.37
N ALA A 146 -9.36 10.23 -18.91
CA ALA A 146 -10.18 11.31 -19.48
C ALA A 146 -10.77 12.25 -18.41
N GLY A 147 -10.56 11.96 -17.13
CA GLY A 147 -11.03 12.79 -16.03
C GLY A 147 -12.52 12.63 -15.71
N ILE A 148 -13.20 11.61 -16.27
CA ILE A 148 -14.64 11.36 -16.07
C ILE A 148 -14.93 10.96 -14.63
N LEU A 149 -14.02 10.21 -14.01
CA LEU A 149 -14.14 9.76 -12.62
C LEU A 149 -13.38 10.66 -11.63
N GLY A 150 -12.73 11.72 -12.10
CA GLY A 150 -11.94 12.61 -11.27
C GLY A 150 -10.77 13.22 -12.03
N LYS A 151 -10.45 14.47 -11.72
CA LYS A 151 -9.35 15.21 -12.33
C LYS A 151 -8.05 15.01 -11.54
N TYR A 152 -7.41 13.84 -11.70
CA TYR A 152 -6.30 13.37 -10.86
C TYR A 152 -5.01 14.20 -11.00
N VAL A 153 -4.54 14.39 -12.23
CA VAL A 153 -3.23 14.99 -12.53
C VAL A 153 -3.31 16.42 -13.08
N SER A 154 -4.52 16.95 -13.27
CA SER A 154 -4.73 18.25 -13.92
C SER A 154 -4.78 19.44 -12.95
N ALA A 155 -4.55 19.23 -11.65
CA ALA A 155 -4.55 20.29 -10.65
C ALA A 155 -3.10 20.78 -10.40
N PRO A 156 -2.76 22.05 -10.68
CA PRO A 156 -1.41 22.56 -10.43
C PRO A 156 -0.96 22.48 -8.96
N SER A 157 -1.91 22.34 -8.03
CA SER A 157 -1.69 22.46 -6.58
C SER A 157 -1.41 21.14 -5.84
N ASN A 158 -1.42 19.99 -6.53
CA ASN A 158 -1.24 18.68 -5.88
C ASN A 158 -0.03 17.88 -6.36
N ASN A 159 0.71 18.36 -7.36
CA ASN A 159 1.80 17.67 -8.06
C ASN A 159 1.61 16.15 -8.09
N ALA A 160 0.56 15.71 -8.79
CA ALA A 160 0.10 14.34 -8.70
C ALA A 160 0.57 13.45 -9.84
N THR A 161 0.81 12.18 -9.51
CA THR A 161 1.05 11.11 -10.48
C THR A 161 -0.07 10.09 -10.37
N LEU A 162 -0.58 9.60 -11.50
CA LEU A 162 -1.62 8.58 -11.57
C LEU A 162 -1.06 7.33 -12.23
N LEU A 163 -1.18 6.18 -11.56
CA LEU A 163 -0.74 4.90 -12.10
C LEU A 163 -1.82 3.82 -11.92
N PHE A 164 -1.91 2.95 -12.92
CA PHE A 164 -2.78 1.78 -12.92
C PHE A 164 -2.01 0.53 -12.52
N PHE A 165 -2.62 -0.33 -11.70
CA PHE A 165 -2.00 -1.54 -11.19
C PHE A 165 -2.79 -2.78 -11.62
N ALA A 166 -2.13 -3.69 -12.32
CA ALA A 166 -2.69 -4.95 -12.78
C ALA A 166 -1.71 -6.11 -12.61
N GLY A 167 -2.23 -7.34 -12.61
CA GLY A 167 -1.44 -8.56 -12.77
C GLY A 167 -1.45 -9.07 -14.21
N ALA A 168 -0.96 -10.29 -14.41
CA ALA A 168 -1.07 -11.01 -15.66
C ALA A 168 -2.53 -11.46 -15.90
N PRO A 169 -3.04 -11.36 -17.15
CA PRO A 169 -4.37 -11.89 -17.48
C PRO A 169 -4.44 -13.41 -17.22
N ASN A 170 -5.56 -13.87 -16.67
CA ASN A 170 -5.80 -15.30 -16.43
C ASN A 170 -5.66 -16.11 -17.73
N CYS A 171 -4.98 -17.26 -17.67
CA CYS A 171 -4.58 -18.15 -18.78
C CYS A 171 -5.77 -18.78 -19.52
N THR A 172 -6.48 -17.97 -20.30
CA THR A 172 -7.58 -18.33 -21.18
C THR A 172 -7.14 -18.17 -22.64
N GLU A 173 -7.93 -18.65 -23.61
CA GLU A 173 -7.62 -18.45 -25.04
C GLU A 173 -7.48 -16.96 -25.43
N SER A 174 -8.15 -16.07 -24.71
CA SER A 174 -8.07 -14.62 -24.91
C SER A 174 -6.80 -13.95 -24.36
N THR A 175 -5.98 -14.66 -23.57
CA THR A 175 -4.82 -14.12 -22.85
C THR A 175 -3.80 -13.45 -23.76
N PRO A 176 -3.36 -14.05 -24.89
CA PRO A 176 -2.38 -13.40 -25.76
C PRO A 176 -2.89 -12.07 -26.32
N LYS A 177 -4.18 -12.00 -26.65
CA LYS A 177 -4.82 -10.77 -27.16
C LYS A 177 -4.90 -9.69 -26.09
N ILE A 178 -5.29 -10.05 -24.86
CA ILE A 178 -5.36 -9.10 -23.74
C ILE A 178 -3.97 -8.56 -23.41
N GLN A 179 -2.95 -9.42 -23.36
CA GLN A 179 -1.58 -8.99 -23.08
C GLN A 179 -1.05 -8.08 -24.19
N SER A 180 -1.28 -8.41 -25.46
CA SER A 180 -0.91 -7.55 -26.60
C SER A 180 -1.53 -6.15 -26.47
N HIS A 181 -2.81 -6.06 -26.12
CA HIS A 181 -3.47 -4.77 -25.92
C HIS A 181 -2.91 -3.99 -24.70
N LEU A 182 -2.53 -4.67 -23.62
CA LEU A 182 -1.85 -4.03 -22.48
C LEU A 182 -0.48 -3.48 -22.87
N ASP A 183 0.23 -4.17 -23.76
CA ASP A 183 1.53 -3.74 -24.25
C ASP A 183 1.42 -2.48 -25.10
N ASP A 184 0.42 -2.44 -25.98
CA ASP A 184 0.09 -1.26 -26.78
C ASP A 184 -0.32 -0.08 -25.90
N GLU A 185 -1.16 -0.34 -24.89
CA GLU A 185 -1.60 0.67 -23.93
C GLU A 185 -0.42 1.22 -23.12
N PHE A 186 0.45 0.36 -22.60
CA PHE A 186 1.64 0.78 -21.85
C PHE A 186 2.60 1.59 -22.72
N ARG A 187 2.82 1.19 -23.98
CA ARG A 187 3.64 1.97 -24.92
C ARG A 187 3.06 3.35 -25.20
N THR A 188 1.73 3.48 -25.16
CA THR A 188 1.03 4.74 -25.46
C THR A 188 0.99 5.68 -24.26
N TYR A 189 0.66 5.17 -23.08
CA TYR A 189 0.40 6.00 -21.90
C TYR A 189 1.50 5.96 -20.84
N GLY A 190 2.29 4.88 -20.77
CA GLY A 190 3.39 4.74 -19.82
C GLY A 190 2.97 4.73 -18.34
N ASP A 191 1.69 4.52 -18.03
CA ASP A 191 1.12 4.66 -16.69
C ASP A 191 0.62 3.33 -16.07
N LEU A 192 0.98 2.20 -16.68
CA LEU A 192 0.61 0.86 -16.21
C LEU A 192 1.79 0.19 -15.48
N VAL A 193 1.57 -0.14 -14.21
CA VAL A 193 2.38 -1.09 -13.43
C VAL A 193 1.73 -2.46 -13.54
N GLN A 194 2.44 -3.42 -14.14
CA GLN A 194 1.99 -4.78 -14.29
C GLN A 194 2.99 -5.75 -13.66
N GLU A 195 2.53 -6.58 -12.72
CA GLU A 195 3.32 -7.68 -12.15
C GLU A 195 2.88 -9.06 -12.68
N SER A 196 3.73 -10.06 -12.53
CA SER A 196 3.53 -11.40 -13.10
C SER A 196 2.52 -12.30 -12.37
N PHE A 197 1.93 -11.87 -11.26
CA PHE A 197 0.88 -12.66 -10.58
C PHE A 197 -0.38 -12.73 -11.43
N VAL A 198 -1.11 -13.84 -11.37
CA VAL A 198 -2.38 -14.00 -12.09
C VAL A 198 -3.46 -13.11 -11.47
N ASP A 199 -4.01 -12.22 -12.28
CA ASP A 199 -5.02 -11.22 -11.86
C ASP A 199 -6.43 -11.82 -11.88
N VAL A 200 -6.79 -12.41 -10.75
CA VAL A 200 -8.12 -12.91 -10.44
C VAL A 200 -8.56 -12.35 -9.09
N TYR A 201 -9.87 -12.30 -8.84
CA TYR A 201 -10.43 -11.64 -7.66
C TYR A 201 -9.89 -12.23 -6.34
N THR A 202 -9.68 -13.54 -6.28
CA THR A 202 -9.10 -14.23 -5.11
C THR A 202 -7.64 -13.83 -4.83
N ASN A 203 -6.94 -13.23 -5.80
CA ASN A 203 -5.58 -12.73 -5.68
C ASN A 203 -5.53 -11.21 -5.48
N ILE A 204 -6.66 -10.53 -5.19
CA ILE A 204 -6.69 -9.07 -5.05
C ILE A 204 -5.71 -8.54 -4.00
N ARG A 205 -5.45 -9.31 -2.93
CA ARG A 205 -4.41 -8.99 -1.94
C ARG A 205 -3.01 -8.82 -2.55
N LEU A 206 -2.65 -9.58 -3.58
CA LEU A 206 -1.35 -9.46 -4.25
C LEU A 206 -1.24 -8.11 -4.97
N LYS A 207 -2.33 -7.67 -5.61
CA LYS A 207 -2.41 -6.35 -6.23
C LYS A 207 -2.32 -5.22 -5.20
N ALA A 208 -2.94 -5.39 -4.02
CA ALA A 208 -2.79 -4.43 -2.94
C ALA A 208 -1.34 -4.32 -2.44
N VAL A 209 -0.65 -5.46 -2.24
CA VAL A 209 0.78 -5.48 -1.87
C VAL A 209 1.66 -4.89 -2.98
N SER A 210 1.33 -5.14 -4.25
CA SER A 210 1.98 -4.56 -5.42
C SER A 210 1.98 -3.03 -5.39
N MET A 211 0.83 -2.43 -5.09
CA MET A 211 0.71 -0.97 -4.96
C MET A 211 1.59 -0.42 -3.86
N LEU A 212 1.59 -1.06 -2.67
CA LEU A 212 2.43 -0.65 -1.56
C LEU A 212 3.93 -0.77 -1.92
N ARG A 213 4.33 -1.92 -2.50
CA ARG A 213 5.70 -2.20 -2.94
C ARG A 213 6.19 -1.16 -3.93
N TRP A 214 5.39 -0.85 -4.94
CA TRP A 214 5.78 0.08 -5.99
C TRP A 214 5.97 1.49 -5.42
N ALA A 215 5.04 1.96 -4.60
CA ALA A 215 5.12 3.28 -3.98
C ALA A 215 6.41 3.44 -3.15
N VAL A 216 6.75 2.46 -2.31
CA VAL A 216 7.96 2.53 -1.46
C VAL A 216 9.26 2.36 -2.25
N THR A 217 9.20 1.70 -3.41
CA THR A 217 10.38 1.40 -4.22
C THR A 217 10.70 2.53 -5.19
N TYR A 218 9.68 3.06 -5.87
CA TYR A 218 9.83 3.96 -7.03
C TYR A 218 9.27 5.36 -6.81
N CYS A 219 8.54 5.62 -5.71
CA CYS A 219 7.91 6.92 -5.46
C CYS A 219 8.27 7.49 -4.08
N LYS A 220 9.55 7.42 -3.71
CA LYS A 220 10.05 7.71 -2.36
C LYS A 220 9.84 9.16 -1.88
N HIS A 221 9.60 10.09 -2.80
CA HIS A 221 9.39 11.50 -2.51
C HIS A 221 7.91 11.88 -2.35
N ALA A 222 6.98 10.97 -2.67
CA ALA A 222 5.56 11.20 -2.42
C ALA A 222 5.32 11.43 -0.92
N LYS A 223 4.51 12.45 -0.61
CA LYS A 223 4.04 12.66 0.77
C LYS A 223 2.88 11.73 1.07
N TYR A 224 2.01 11.54 0.07
CA TYR A 224 0.77 10.84 0.21
C TYR A 224 0.54 9.86 -0.94
N VAL A 225 -0.13 8.76 -0.62
CA VAL A 225 -0.63 7.80 -1.60
C VAL A 225 -2.14 7.69 -1.40
N ILE A 226 -2.89 7.78 -2.50
CA ILE A 226 -4.33 7.61 -2.52
C ILE A 226 -4.65 6.44 -3.44
N ARG A 227 -5.33 5.44 -2.90
CA ARG A 227 -5.91 4.36 -3.68
C ARG A 227 -7.36 4.69 -4.03
N THR A 228 -7.74 4.46 -5.27
CA THR A 228 -9.15 4.52 -5.71
C THR A 228 -9.42 3.46 -6.77
N ASP A 229 -10.57 2.79 -6.70
CA ASP A 229 -10.94 1.80 -7.71
C ASP A 229 -11.23 2.46 -9.07
N ASP A 230 -11.11 1.68 -10.15
CA ASP A 230 -11.26 2.15 -11.54
C ASP A 230 -12.70 2.46 -11.97
N ASP A 231 -13.67 2.28 -11.07
CA ASP A 231 -15.08 2.63 -11.22
C ASP A 231 -15.61 3.63 -10.18
N VAL A 232 -14.75 4.13 -9.27
CA VAL A 232 -15.16 5.08 -8.24
C VAL A 232 -14.99 6.52 -8.73
N MET A 233 -16.05 7.33 -8.60
CA MET A 233 -15.98 8.78 -8.84
C MET A 233 -15.45 9.51 -7.61
N VAL A 234 -14.46 10.39 -7.80
CA VAL A 234 -13.80 11.10 -6.70
C VAL A 234 -13.74 12.61 -6.92
N ASN A 235 -13.89 13.36 -5.83
CA ASN A 235 -13.53 14.77 -5.78
C ASN A 235 -12.08 14.91 -5.32
N VAL A 236 -11.15 14.88 -6.29
CA VAL A 236 -9.69 14.91 -6.07
C VAL A 236 -9.26 16.04 -5.13
N SER A 237 -9.81 17.25 -5.30
CA SER A 237 -9.43 18.40 -4.49
C SER A 237 -9.81 18.21 -3.01
N ARG A 238 -11.00 17.66 -2.75
CA ARG A 238 -11.49 17.45 -1.38
C ARG A 238 -10.74 16.33 -0.67
N ILE A 239 -10.50 15.19 -1.33
CA ILE A 239 -9.79 14.07 -0.72
C ILE A 239 -8.31 14.42 -0.42
N VAL A 240 -7.65 15.15 -1.33
CA VAL A 240 -6.27 15.64 -1.09
C VAL A 240 -6.25 16.63 0.07
N SER A 241 -7.22 17.55 0.12
CA SER A 241 -7.32 18.52 1.22
C SER A 241 -7.57 17.85 2.57
N ALA A 242 -8.46 16.85 2.62
CA ALA A 242 -8.72 16.07 3.83
C ALA A 242 -7.47 15.33 4.32
N LEU A 243 -6.72 14.73 3.38
CA LEU A 243 -5.49 14.02 3.68
C LEU A 243 -4.40 14.96 4.22
N LYS A 244 -4.19 16.12 3.57
CA LYS A 244 -3.24 17.14 4.01
C LYS A 244 -3.60 17.70 5.39
N ARG A 245 -4.88 17.98 5.66
CA ARG A 245 -5.36 18.42 6.99
C ARG A 245 -5.14 17.36 8.06
N THR A 246 -5.37 16.08 7.74
CA THR A 246 -5.16 15.00 8.70
C THR A 246 -3.67 14.84 9.02
N GLY A 247 -2.81 14.99 8.01
CA GLY A 247 -1.35 14.94 8.18
C GLY A 247 -0.73 16.04 9.03
N THR A 248 -1.48 17.10 9.40
CA THR A 248 -0.99 18.09 10.38
C THR A 248 -1.13 17.62 11.82
N VAL A 249 -1.93 16.57 12.06
CA VAL A 249 -2.22 16.02 13.39
C VAL A 249 -1.67 14.60 13.55
N TYR A 250 -1.66 13.82 12.48
CA TYR A 250 -1.25 12.41 12.49
C TYR A 250 -0.04 12.18 11.59
N THR A 251 1.03 11.61 12.15
CA THR A 251 2.21 11.18 11.37
C THR A 251 1.91 9.95 10.53
N ASP A 252 1.28 8.93 11.15
CA ASP A 252 0.87 7.70 10.50
C ASP A 252 -0.64 7.50 10.69
N PHE A 253 -1.34 7.24 9.59
CA PHE A 253 -2.78 7.04 9.59
C PHE A 253 -3.27 6.46 8.27
N ILE A 254 -4.46 5.85 8.32
CA ILE A 254 -5.25 5.49 7.15
C ILE A 254 -6.54 6.31 7.20
N LEU A 255 -6.82 7.06 6.14
CA LEU A 255 -8.06 7.81 5.97
C LEU A 255 -8.97 7.08 4.98
N GLY A 256 -10.22 6.86 5.36
CA GLY A 256 -11.16 6.10 4.54
C GLY A 256 -12.58 6.03 5.11
N ASN A 257 -13.44 5.22 4.48
CA ASN A 257 -14.75 4.84 5.03
C ASN A 257 -14.56 3.71 6.05
N ARG A 258 -14.36 4.08 7.33
CA ARG A 258 -14.02 3.13 8.40
C ARG A 258 -15.21 2.26 8.77
N LYS A 259 -14.96 0.96 8.93
CA LYS A 259 -15.88 -0.03 9.47
C LYS A 259 -15.42 -0.53 10.83
N ASP A 260 -16.37 -0.56 11.75
CA ASP A 260 -16.19 -0.95 13.14
C ASP A 260 -17.03 -2.20 13.42
N GLY A 261 -16.45 -3.24 14.01
CA GLY A 261 -17.19 -4.43 14.49
C GLY A 261 -17.77 -5.34 13.41
N TRP A 262 -17.33 -5.22 12.15
CA TRP A 262 -17.78 -6.09 11.07
C TRP A 262 -17.29 -7.52 11.27
N THR A 263 -18.14 -8.48 10.93
CA THR A 263 -17.90 -9.91 11.11
C THR A 263 -17.60 -10.58 9.77
N PRO A 264 -16.72 -11.60 9.73
CA PRO A 264 -16.53 -12.41 8.53
C PRO A 264 -17.84 -13.06 8.06
N VAL A 265 -18.06 -13.08 6.75
CA VAL A 265 -19.20 -13.81 6.17
C VAL A 265 -18.90 -15.30 6.23
N ARG A 266 -19.64 -16.04 7.07
CA ARG A 266 -19.45 -17.50 7.27
C ARG A 266 -20.52 -18.35 6.60
N ASN A 267 -21.77 -17.89 6.61
CA ASN A 267 -22.92 -18.64 6.12
C ASN A 267 -23.55 -17.91 4.93
N THR A 268 -23.69 -18.64 3.83
CA THR A 268 -23.71 -18.08 2.48
C THR A 268 -25.13 -17.98 1.94
N SER A 269 -25.71 -16.77 1.92
CA SER A 269 -26.60 -16.44 0.80
C SER A 269 -25.74 -16.18 -0.44
N GLU A 270 -26.29 -16.42 -1.63
CA GLU A 270 -25.57 -16.22 -2.90
C GLU A 270 -24.96 -14.81 -3.02
N ASP A 271 -25.68 -13.81 -2.50
CA ASP A 271 -25.30 -12.39 -2.57
C ASP A 271 -23.97 -12.05 -1.87
N TYR A 272 -23.61 -12.80 -0.82
CA TYR A 272 -22.40 -12.54 -0.01
C TYR A 272 -21.33 -13.61 -0.17
N LEU A 273 -21.56 -14.65 -0.98
CA LEU A 273 -20.61 -15.75 -1.20
C LEU A 273 -19.25 -15.24 -1.69
N LYS A 274 -19.25 -14.18 -2.50
CA LYS A 274 -18.02 -13.54 -2.98
C LYS A 274 -17.14 -12.97 -1.87
N TYR A 275 -17.65 -12.75 -0.66
CA TYR A 275 -16.91 -12.23 0.50
C TYR A 275 -16.72 -13.28 1.61
N ALA A 276 -17.01 -14.54 1.33
CA ALA A 276 -16.93 -15.61 2.32
C ALA A 276 -15.49 -15.81 2.82
N VAL A 277 -15.35 -16.00 4.13
CA VAL A 277 -14.07 -16.30 4.79
C VAL A 277 -14.31 -17.45 5.75
N SER A 278 -13.53 -18.52 5.66
CA SER A 278 -13.67 -19.68 6.57
C SER A 278 -13.06 -19.41 7.94
N GLU A 279 -13.52 -20.13 8.97
CA GLU A 279 -12.94 -20.03 10.32
C GLU A 279 -11.47 -20.45 10.35
N GLU A 280 -11.07 -21.38 9.48
CA GLU A 280 -9.67 -21.77 9.30
C GLU A 280 -8.81 -20.62 8.74
N GLU A 281 -9.34 -19.87 7.77
CA GLU A 281 -8.64 -18.74 7.20
C GLU A 281 -8.47 -17.61 8.24
N TYR A 282 -9.57 -17.24 8.89
CA TYR A 282 -9.60 -16.20 9.91
C TYR A 282 -10.44 -16.67 11.11
N PRO A 283 -9.87 -17.00 12.28
CA PRO A 283 -10.63 -17.62 13.38
C PRO A 283 -11.43 -16.64 14.24
N ASN A 284 -11.11 -15.34 14.21
CA ASN A 284 -11.80 -14.37 15.06
C ASN A 284 -13.22 -14.11 14.54
N SER A 285 -14.15 -13.81 15.45
CA SER A 285 -15.54 -13.49 15.13
C SER A 285 -15.73 -12.11 14.50
N THR A 286 -14.77 -11.20 14.71
CA THR A 286 -14.81 -9.82 14.18
C THR A 286 -13.48 -9.46 13.52
N TYR A 287 -13.55 -8.64 12.47
CA TYR A 287 -12.37 -8.00 11.91
C TYR A 287 -11.89 -6.84 12.82
N PRO A 288 -10.58 -6.52 12.81
CA PRO A 288 -10.12 -5.24 13.32
C PRO A 288 -10.79 -4.11 12.55
N ARG A 289 -10.78 -2.90 13.13
CA ARG A 289 -11.22 -1.69 12.41
C ARG A 289 -10.44 -1.57 11.12
N PHE A 290 -11.13 -1.40 10.00
CA PHE A 290 -10.55 -1.30 8.67
C PHE A 290 -11.30 -0.24 7.86
N ALA A 291 -10.76 0.16 6.71
CA ALA A 291 -11.43 1.08 5.80
C ALA A 291 -11.74 0.35 4.48
N LEU A 292 -12.91 0.62 3.90
CA LEU A 292 -13.35 -0.04 2.66
C LEU A 292 -12.39 0.26 1.49
N GLY A 293 -12.08 -0.76 0.68
CA GLY A 293 -11.02 -0.71 -0.33
C GLY A 293 -11.20 0.23 -1.53
N GLY A 294 -12.40 0.74 -1.77
CA GLY A 294 -12.70 1.52 -2.98
C GLY A 294 -12.10 2.92 -3.01
N LEU A 295 -11.85 3.55 -1.85
CA LEU A 295 -11.15 4.83 -1.73
C LEU A 295 -10.44 4.93 -0.38
N LEU A 296 -9.11 5.04 -0.41
CA LEU A 296 -8.24 5.09 0.77
C LEU A 296 -7.13 6.11 0.58
N GLY A 297 -6.68 6.74 1.66
CA GLY A 297 -5.55 7.66 1.64
C GLY A 297 -4.63 7.46 2.83
N TYR A 298 -3.33 7.58 2.62
CA TYR A 298 -2.31 7.36 3.65
C TYR A 298 -1.04 8.16 3.35
N PRO A 299 -0.29 8.60 4.38
CA PRO A 299 1.09 9.07 4.21
C PRO A 299 1.99 7.96 3.65
N LEU A 300 3.04 8.32 2.91
CA LEU A 300 4.02 7.34 2.40
C LEU A 300 4.73 6.59 3.54
N SER A 301 4.91 7.20 4.71
CA SER A 301 5.43 6.51 5.91
C SER A 301 4.53 5.34 6.30
N THR A 302 3.21 5.55 6.31
CA THR A 302 2.24 4.51 6.61
C THR A 302 2.24 3.41 5.54
N VAL A 303 2.35 3.76 4.25
CA VAL A 303 2.53 2.77 3.16
C VAL A 303 3.74 1.88 3.40
N THR A 304 4.86 2.47 3.84
CA THR A 304 6.10 1.75 4.14
C THR A 304 5.90 0.75 5.27
N LEU A 305 5.23 1.17 6.35
CA LEU A 305 4.90 0.29 7.47
C LEU A 305 3.97 -0.84 7.02
N LEU A 306 2.89 -0.51 6.30
CA LEU A 306 1.91 -1.49 5.81
C LEU A 306 2.53 -2.52 4.87
N TYR A 307 3.46 -2.10 4.00
CA TYR A 307 4.20 -3.03 3.15
C TYR A 307 5.00 -4.03 3.99
N GLN A 308 5.78 -3.55 4.97
CA GLN A 308 6.57 -4.43 5.85
C GLN A 308 5.70 -5.37 6.68
N ALA A 309 4.51 -4.91 7.10
CA ALA A 309 3.53 -5.72 7.80
C ALA A 309 2.91 -6.79 6.91
N ALA A 310 2.57 -6.47 5.67
CA ALA A 310 2.01 -7.42 4.71
C ALA A 310 2.99 -8.56 4.40
N LEU A 311 4.30 -8.32 4.45
CA LEU A 311 5.29 -9.39 4.28
C LEU A 311 5.36 -10.35 5.49
N ARG A 312 4.86 -9.94 6.67
CA ARG A 312 5.08 -10.64 7.97
C ARG A 312 3.79 -11.03 8.72
N THR A 313 2.65 -10.94 8.05
CA THR A 313 1.33 -11.17 8.66
C THR A 313 0.60 -12.26 7.88
N LYS A 314 0.01 -13.27 8.55
CA LYS A 314 -0.80 -14.29 7.85
C LYS A 314 -1.81 -13.60 6.92
N PRO A 315 -1.82 -13.93 5.62
CA PRO A 315 -2.64 -13.20 4.67
C PRO A 315 -4.11 -13.56 4.79
N LEU A 316 -4.95 -12.59 4.48
CA LEU A 316 -6.38 -12.75 4.24
C LEU A 316 -6.66 -12.27 2.81
N TRP A 317 -7.51 -12.99 2.06
CA TRP A 317 -7.72 -12.68 0.65
C TRP A 317 -8.45 -11.33 0.41
N LEU A 318 -9.29 -10.90 1.36
CA LEU A 318 -9.89 -9.56 1.40
C LEU A 318 -8.82 -8.50 1.67
N ASP A 319 -8.43 -7.76 0.64
CA ASP A 319 -7.27 -6.88 0.67
C ASP A 319 -7.43 -5.66 1.59
N ASP A 320 -8.62 -5.09 1.65
CA ASP A 320 -8.93 -3.96 2.53
C ASP A 320 -8.89 -4.35 4.01
N VAL A 321 -9.50 -5.48 4.38
CA VAL A 321 -9.42 -6.07 5.73
C VAL A 321 -7.97 -6.46 6.04
N TYR A 322 -7.26 -7.07 5.08
CA TYR A 322 -5.89 -7.51 5.27
C TYR A 322 -4.92 -6.36 5.54
N ILE A 323 -4.90 -5.36 4.67
CA ILE A 323 -3.97 -4.23 4.73
C ILE A 323 -4.42 -3.22 5.80
N THR A 324 -5.66 -2.74 5.72
CA THR A 324 -6.10 -1.62 6.58
C THR A 324 -6.69 -2.08 7.91
N GLY A 325 -7.01 -3.37 8.06
CA GLY A 325 -7.44 -3.96 9.32
C GLY A 325 -6.30 -4.68 10.04
N ILE A 326 -5.91 -5.84 9.52
CA ILE A 326 -4.98 -6.75 10.21
C ILE A 326 -3.57 -6.13 10.28
N CYS A 327 -3.00 -5.69 9.16
CA CYS A 327 -1.65 -5.11 9.13
C CYS A 327 -1.59 -3.79 9.92
N ALA A 328 -2.54 -2.88 9.71
CA ALA A 328 -2.62 -1.62 10.44
C ALA A 328 -2.76 -1.82 11.95
N SER A 329 -3.62 -2.76 12.39
CA SER A 329 -3.82 -3.07 13.81
C SER A 329 -2.55 -3.60 14.47
N ARG A 330 -1.76 -4.43 13.77
CA ARG A 330 -0.47 -4.92 14.29
C ARG A 330 0.54 -3.80 14.49
N LEU A 331 0.48 -2.78 13.64
CA LEU A 331 1.33 -1.59 13.70
C LEU A 331 0.75 -0.49 14.58
N LYS A 332 -0.45 -0.64 15.14
CA LYS A 332 -1.17 0.41 15.88
C LYS A 332 -1.39 1.69 15.06
N VAL A 333 -1.41 1.57 13.73
CA VAL A 333 -1.75 2.69 12.83
C VAL A 333 -3.24 2.99 12.97
N PRO A 334 -3.64 4.23 13.25
CA PRO A 334 -5.05 4.58 13.36
C PRO A 334 -5.75 4.55 12.00
N VAL A 335 -6.94 3.92 11.98
CA VAL A 335 -7.88 4.02 10.86
C VAL A 335 -8.91 5.10 11.21
N LEU A 336 -8.89 6.18 10.42
CA LEU A 336 -9.68 7.38 10.62
C LEU A 336 -10.82 7.41 9.60
N ASN A 337 -11.99 7.83 10.07
CA ASN A 337 -13.16 7.99 9.23
C ASN A 337 -13.25 9.42 8.70
N ASP A 338 -13.48 9.60 7.40
CA ASP A 338 -13.70 10.90 6.78
C ASP A 338 -14.81 10.81 5.72
N THR A 339 -15.70 11.80 5.70
CA THR A 339 -16.86 11.81 4.81
C THR A 339 -16.50 11.99 3.35
N GLU A 340 -15.35 12.62 3.05
CA GLU A 340 -14.84 12.77 1.67
C GLU A 340 -14.33 11.45 1.10
N PHE A 341 -14.17 10.42 1.95
CA PHE A 341 -13.76 9.07 1.54
C PHE A 341 -14.95 8.09 1.47
N VAL A 342 -16.20 8.59 1.52
CA VAL A 342 -17.38 7.79 1.20
C VAL A 342 -17.56 7.77 -0.31
N PHE A 343 -17.74 6.58 -0.87
CA PHE A 343 -17.81 6.36 -2.32
C PHE A 343 -18.96 5.44 -2.71
N GLN A 344 -19.27 5.46 -4.01
CA GLN A 344 -20.18 4.55 -4.70
C GLN A 344 -19.51 4.14 -6.02
N HIS A 345 -19.83 2.94 -6.50
CA HIS A 345 -19.33 2.38 -7.77
C HIS A 345 -20.22 2.74 -8.96
#